data_AF-A0A432F9G7-F1
#
_entry.id   AF-A0A432F9G7-F1
#
_cell.length_a   1.000
_cell.length_b   1.000
_cell.length_c   1.000
_cell.angle_alpha   90.00
_cell.angle_beta   90.00
_cell.angle_gamma   90.00
#
_symmetry.space_group_name_H-M   'P 1'
#
loop_
_entity.id
_entity.type
_entity.pdbx_description
1 polymer ?
#
loop_
_entity_poly.entity_id
_entity_poly.type
_entity_poly.pdbx_seq_one_letter_code
_entity_poly.pdbx_strand_id
1 'polypeptide(L)'
;MFALVHDGLILTAIFVIARLQISPIFIAGLLSILGYSINDTIVTFDRIREKMHAYSGKLDKSKITSIANEAIKDTIKRSLLTSFTTMIAVIVLMSFGNATKFEFNIAMIIGLFFGTYSSIFIAS
;
A
#
# COMPACT_ATOMS: atom_id res chain seq x y z
N MET A 1 6.03 -6.15 8.50
CA MET A 1 5.10 -7.23 8.91
C MET A 1 4.00 -6.71 9.85
N PHE A 2 4.34 -5.96 10.92
CA PHE A 2 3.32 -5.33 11.79
C PHE A 2 2.38 -4.37 11.05
N ALA A 3 2.87 -3.55 10.12
CA ALA A 3 2.03 -2.64 9.32
C ALA A 3 0.97 -3.38 8.47
N LEU A 4 1.36 -4.46 7.77
CA LEU A 4 0.43 -5.29 6.98
C LEU A 4 -0.68 -5.93 7.82
N VAL A 5 -0.31 -6.43 9.01
CA VAL A 5 -1.27 -7.04 9.94
C VAL A 5 -2.23 -5.99 10.50
N HIS A 6 -1.73 -4.81 10.83
CA HIS A 6 -2.52 -3.68 11.29
C HIS A 6 -3.51 -3.20 10.21
N ASP A 7 -3.07 -3.08 8.95
CA ASP A 7 -3.93 -2.63 7.85
C ASP A 7 -5.04 -3.63 7.52
N GLY A 8 -4.71 -4.93 7.54
CA GLY A 8 -5.69 -5.99 7.38
C GLY A 8 -6.72 -6.02 8.51
N LEU A 9 -6.29 -5.78 9.76
CA LEU A 9 -7.17 -5.71 10.93
C LEU A 9 -8.10 -4.49 10.88
N ILE A 10 -7.58 -3.31 10.52
CA ILE A 10 -8.39 -2.09 10.39
C ILE A 10 -9.42 -2.26 9.27
N LEU A 11 -9.03 -2.80 8.11
CA LEU A 11 -9.97 -2.99 7.01
C LEU A 11 -11.11 -3.95 7.39
N THR A 12 -10.75 -5.06 8.05
CA THR A 12 -11.71 -6.06 8.49
C THR A 12 -12.64 -5.47 9.57
N ALA A 13 -12.10 -4.71 10.53
CA ALA A 13 -12.88 -4.06 11.58
C ALA A 13 -13.89 -3.04 11.01
N ILE A 14 -13.47 -2.21 10.05
CA ILE A 14 -14.36 -1.24 9.39
C ILE A 14 -15.49 -1.96 8.63
N PHE A 15 -15.18 -3.06 7.94
CA PHE A 15 -16.19 -3.85 7.22
C PHE A 15 -17.24 -4.46 8.14
N VAL A 16 -16.82 -4.96 9.30
CA VAL A 16 -17.71 -5.52 10.32
C VAL A 16 -18.58 -4.43 10.94
N ILE A 17 -18.02 -3.26 11.27
CA ILE A 17 -18.76 -2.13 11.85
C ILE A 17 -19.75 -1.54 10.83
N ALA A 18 -19.36 -1.44 9.56
CA ALA A 18 -20.21 -0.94 8.48
C ALA A 18 -21.28 -1.94 8.02
N ARG A 19 -21.35 -3.14 8.62
CA ARG A 19 -22.24 -4.26 8.25
C ARG A 19 -22.19 -4.60 6.75
N LEU A 20 -21.02 -4.48 6.14
CA LEU A 20 -20.82 -4.81 4.74
C LEU A 20 -20.66 -6.32 4.59
N GLN A 21 -21.26 -6.90 3.55
CA GLN A 21 -21.11 -8.32 3.27
C GLN A 21 -19.66 -8.66 2.88
N ILE A 22 -19.07 -9.61 3.60
CA ILE A 22 -17.81 -10.25 3.21
C ILE A 22 -18.13 -11.17 2.02
N SER A 23 -18.02 -10.62 0.82
CA SER A 23 -18.16 -11.36 -0.43
C SER A 23 -16.78 -11.82 -0.96
N PRO A 24 -16.72 -12.79 -1.88
CA PRO A 24 -15.46 -13.14 -2.57
C PRO A 24 -14.78 -11.93 -3.21
N ILE A 25 -15.59 -10.96 -3.61
CA ILE A 25 -15.19 -9.70 -4.22
C ILE A 25 -14.49 -8.77 -3.20
N PHE A 26 -14.93 -8.77 -1.93
CA PHE A 26 -14.19 -8.12 -0.83
C PHE A 26 -12.79 -8.73 -0.63
N ILE A 27 -12.70 -10.07 -0.64
CA ILE A 27 -11.41 -10.77 -0.48
C ILE A 27 -10.46 -10.44 -1.63
N ALA A 28 -10.96 -10.34 -2.87
CA ALA A 28 -10.18 -9.90 -4.01
C ALA A 28 -9.63 -8.47 -3.85
N GLY A 29 -10.43 -7.55 -3.30
CA GLY A 29 -10.00 -6.18 -3.01
C GLY A 29 -8.94 -6.13 -1.90
N LEU A 30 -9.15 -6.86 -0.81
CA LEU A 30 -8.18 -7.00 0.30
C LEU A 30 -6.83 -7.54 -0.22
N LEU A 31 -6.84 -8.62 -0.99
CA LEU A 31 -5.64 -9.21 -1.59
C LEU A 31 -4.92 -8.23 -2.53
N SER A 32 -5.68 -7.41 -3.27
CA SER A 32 -5.10 -6.41 -4.17
C SER A 32 -4.33 -5.34 -3.39
N ILE A 33 -4.90 -4.82 -2.30
CA ILE A 33 -4.25 -3.82 -1.43
C ILE A 33 -3.01 -4.42 -0.76
N LEU A 34 -3.11 -5.64 -0.24
CA LEU A 34 -1.97 -6.36 0.32
C LEU A 34 -0.87 -6.54 -0.74
N GLY A 35 -1.24 -6.88 -1.97
CA GLY A 35 -0.33 -6.99 -3.10
C GLY A 35 0.42 -5.68 -3.39
N TYR A 36 -0.28 -4.53 -3.38
CA TYR A 36 0.34 -3.22 -3.55
C TYR A 36 1.32 -2.88 -2.42
N SER A 37 0.92 -3.07 -1.17
CA SER A 37 1.78 -2.77 0.00
C SER A 37 3.02 -3.66 0.04
N ILE A 38 2.89 -4.96 -0.26
CA ILE A 38 4.02 -5.89 -0.36
C ILE A 38 4.94 -5.49 -1.50
N ASN A 39 4.39 -5.16 -2.68
CA ASN A 39 5.17 -4.75 -3.83
C ASN A 39 5.99 -3.47 -3.55
N ASP A 40 5.38 -2.46 -2.93
CA ASP A 40 6.10 -1.24 -2.56
C ASP A 40 7.21 -1.52 -1.56
N THR A 41 6.94 -2.36 -0.56
CA THR A 41 7.94 -2.83 0.41
C THR A 41 9.13 -3.49 -0.29
N ILE A 42 8.88 -4.46 -1.18
CA ILE A 42 9.94 -5.18 -1.90
C ILE A 42 10.84 -4.20 -2.65
N VAL A 43 10.25 -3.25 -3.38
CA VAL A 43 11.06 -2.35 -4.19
C VAL A 43 11.82 -1.32 -3.36
N THR A 44 11.25 -0.82 -2.26
CA THR A 44 12.02 0.03 -1.32
C THR A 44 13.18 -0.75 -0.72
N PHE A 45 12.98 -2.01 -0.32
CA PHE A 45 14.08 -2.86 0.16
C PHE A 45 15.14 -3.14 -0.90
N ASP A 46 14.74 -3.42 -2.14
CA ASP A 46 15.68 -3.60 -3.25
C ASP A 46 16.48 -2.33 -3.51
N ARG A 47 15.85 -1.16 -3.44
CA ARG A 47 16.54 0.14 -3.62
C ARG A 47 17.53 0.44 -2.49
N ILE A 48 17.19 0.09 -1.26
CA ILE A 48 18.12 0.18 -0.11
C ILE A 48 19.33 -0.72 -0.37
N ARG A 49 19.09 -1.95 -0.83
CA ARG A 49 20.14 -2.93 -1.10
C ARG A 49 21.07 -2.48 -2.24
N GLU A 50 20.49 -1.95 -3.31
CA GLU A 50 21.23 -1.38 -4.45
C GLU A 50 22.16 -0.24 -4.00
N LYS A 51 21.62 0.74 -3.26
CA LYS A 51 22.42 1.87 -2.74
C LYS A 51 23.47 1.43 -1.71
N MET A 52 23.20 0.39 -0.92
CA MET A 52 24.20 -0.19 -0.02
C MET A 52 25.34 -0.90 -0.76
N HIS A 53 25.03 -1.66 -1.82
CA HIS A 53 26.05 -2.34 -2.63
C HIS A 53 26.89 -1.38 -3.46
N ALA A 54 26.32 -0.25 -3.90
CA ALA A 54 27.04 0.81 -4.59
C ALA A 54 27.98 1.63 -3.66
N TYR A 55 27.86 1.46 -2.35
CA TYR A 55 28.66 2.20 -1.37
C TYR A 55 29.92 1.40 -0.97
N SER A 56 31.09 1.85 -1.42
CA SER A 56 32.39 1.21 -1.11
C SER A 56 33.02 1.61 0.25
N GLY A 57 32.31 2.35 1.11
CA GLY A 57 32.81 2.81 2.41
C GLY A 57 32.42 1.91 3.59
N LYS A 58 33.00 2.15 4.78
CA LYS A 58 32.53 1.49 6.01
C LYS A 58 31.08 1.89 6.30
N LEU A 59 30.21 0.89 6.42
CA LEU A 59 28.82 1.07 6.79
C LEU A 59 28.73 1.28 8.31
N ASP A 60 28.64 2.53 8.73
CA ASP A 60 28.22 2.87 10.09
C ASP A 60 26.70 3.06 10.14
N LYS A 61 26.09 2.93 11.33
CA LYS A 61 24.63 3.06 11.55
C LYS A 61 24.07 4.34 10.95
N SER A 62 24.76 5.46 11.13
CA SER A 62 24.35 6.76 10.56
C SER A 62 24.25 6.73 9.03
N LYS A 63 25.18 6.02 8.37
CA LYS A 63 25.20 5.92 6.92
C LYS A 63 24.12 4.98 6.39
N ILE A 64 23.84 3.89 7.09
CA ILE A 64 22.72 2.99 6.78
C ILE A 64 21.39 3.76 6.84
N THR A 65 21.17 4.57 7.89
CA THR A 65 19.97 5.41 8.00
C THR A 65 19.86 6.43 6.87
N SER A 66 20.99 7.06 6.50
CA SER A 66 21.02 8.00 5.37
C SER A 66 20.66 7.31 4.05
N ILE A 67 21.21 6.12 3.78
CA ILE A 67 20.93 5.35 2.57
C ILE A 67 19.46 4.91 2.54
N ALA A 68 18.92 4.47 3.68
CA ALA A 68 17.52 4.09 3.81
C ALA A 68 16.58 5.27 3.50
N ASN A 69 16.83 6.43 4.11
CA ASN A 69 16.02 7.62 3.88
C ASN A 69 16.06 8.10 2.41
N GLU A 70 17.22 7.97 1.77
CA GLU A 70 17.38 8.31 0.36
C GLU A 70 16.65 7.32 -0.57
N ALA A 71 16.73 6.03 -0.28
CA ALA A 71 15.99 5.00 -0.99
C ALA A 71 14.46 5.17 -0.84
N ILE A 72 13.99 5.49 0.37
CA ILE A 72 12.58 5.80 0.63
C ILE A 72 12.16 7.00 -0.24
N LYS A 73 12.91 8.10 -0.24
CA LYS A 73 12.61 9.28 -1.10
C LYS A 73 12.57 8.95 -2.59
N ASP A 74 13.43 8.07 -3.08
CA ASP A 74 13.41 7.63 -4.48
C ASP A 74 12.13 6.85 -4.80
N THR A 75 11.66 6.01 -3.87
CA THR A 75 10.49 5.13 -4.10
C THR A 75 9.14 5.76 -3.78
N ILE A 76 9.09 6.78 -2.90
CA ILE A 76 7.83 7.35 -2.40
C ILE A 76 6.98 7.98 -3.51
N LYS A 77 7.62 8.66 -4.48
CA LYS A 77 6.90 9.28 -5.61
C LYS A 77 6.20 8.23 -6.47
N ARG A 78 6.85 7.08 -6.70
CA ARG A 78 6.28 6.00 -7.49
C ARG A 78 5.11 5.34 -6.76
N SER A 79 5.31 4.98 -5.49
CA SER A 79 4.27 4.39 -4.64
C SER A 79 3.01 5.27 -4.57
N LEU A 80 3.20 6.58 -4.37
CA LEU A 80 2.13 7.56 -4.39
C LEU A 80 1.38 7.60 -5.72
N LEU A 81 2.11 7.64 -6.84
CA LEU A 81 1.50 7.67 -8.17
C LEU A 81 0.68 6.41 -8.44
N THR A 82 1.20 5.23 -8.11
CA THR A 82 0.49 3.96 -8.36
C THR A 82 -0.77 3.83 -7.50
N SER A 83 -0.70 4.25 -6.24
CA SER A 83 -1.85 4.27 -5.33
C SER A 83 -2.92 5.26 -5.80
N PHE A 84 -2.51 6.48 -6.17
CA PHE A 84 -3.43 7.53 -6.60
C PHE A 84 -4.13 7.21 -7.93
N THR A 85 -3.40 6.69 -8.92
CA THR A 85 -4.00 6.30 -10.22
C THR A 85 -4.97 5.14 -10.06
N THR A 86 -4.68 4.18 -9.19
CA THR A 86 -5.60 3.09 -8.85
C THR A 86 -6.87 3.63 -8.17
N MET A 87 -6.74 4.61 -7.28
CA MET A 87 -7.89 5.25 -6.64
C MET A 87 -8.81 5.92 -7.66
N ILE A 88 -8.23 6.65 -8.63
CA ILE A 88 -8.97 7.27 -9.73
C ILE A 88 -9.70 6.19 -10.56
N ALA A 89 -9.02 5.10 -10.91
CA ALA A 89 -9.62 4.01 -11.69
C ALA A 89 -10.84 3.40 -10.97
N VAL A 90 -10.76 3.18 -9.66
CA VAL A 90 -11.87 2.66 -8.85
C VAL A 90 -13.04 3.65 -8.79
N ILE A 91 -12.78 4.95 -8.64
CA ILE A 91 -13.81 6.00 -8.65
C ILE A 91 -14.53 6.04 -10.00
N VAL A 92 -13.79 5.90 -11.11
CA VAL A 92 -14.36 5.82 -12.46
C VAL A 92 -15.23 4.57 -12.60
N LEU A 93 -14.74 3.40 -12.20
CA LEU A 93 -15.51 2.14 -12.22
C LEU A 93 -16.80 2.23 -11.40
N MET A 94 -16.77 2.93 -10.26
CA MET A 94 -17.95 3.16 -9.43
C MET A 94 -18.99 4.07 -10.10
N SER A 95 -18.55 4.97 -10.98
CA SER A 95 -19.45 5.82 -11.78
C SER A 95 -20.15 5.02 -12.89
N PHE A 96 -19.57 3.90 -13.31
CA PHE A 96 -20.19 2.93 -14.23
C PHE A 96 -20.93 1.85 -13.42
N GLY A 97 -22.19 2.12 -13.05
CA GLY A 97 -22.99 1.28 -12.14
C GLY A 97 -23.20 -0.20 -12.53
N ASN A 98 -22.83 -0.60 -13.76
CA ASN A 98 -22.87 -2.00 -14.22
C ASN A 98 -21.49 -2.70 -14.23
N ALA A 99 -20.38 -1.98 -14.02
CA ALA A 99 -19.04 -2.54 -14.14
C ALA A 99 -18.66 -3.41 -12.92
N THR A 100 -19.08 -2.99 -11.73
CA THR A 100 -18.78 -3.69 -10.45
C THR A 100 -19.89 -3.48 -9.43
N LYS A 101 -20.00 -4.41 -8.48
CA LYS A 101 -20.95 -4.29 -7.36
C LYS A 101 -20.55 -3.11 -6.46
N PHE A 102 -21.52 -2.32 -6.01
CA PHE A 102 -21.30 -1.16 -5.14
C PHE A 102 -20.47 -1.48 -3.88
N GLU A 103 -20.74 -2.64 -3.27
CA GLU A 103 -20.01 -3.16 -2.10
C GLU A 103 -18.52 -3.38 -2.36
N PHE A 104 -18.15 -3.77 -3.59
CA PHE A 104 -16.74 -3.90 -4.01
C PHE A 104 -16.04 -2.56 -4.09
N ASN A 105 -16.70 -1.58 -4.72
CA ASN A 105 -16.10 -0.27 -4.96
C ASN A 105 -15.87 0.46 -3.63
N ILE A 106 -16.80 0.32 -2.66
CA ILE A 106 -16.60 0.81 -1.29
C ILE A 106 -15.43 0.08 -0.61
N ALA A 107 -15.32 -1.25 -0.75
CA ALA A 107 -14.19 -2.01 -0.19
C ALA A 107 -12.85 -1.50 -0.70
N MET A 108 -12.76 -1.32 -2.01
CA MET A 108 -11.57 -0.85 -2.69
C MET A 108 -11.20 0.56 -2.29
N ILE A 109 -12.16 1.50 -2.22
CA ILE A 109 -11.89 2.88 -1.82
C ILE A 109 -11.38 2.96 -0.38
N ILE A 110 -12.10 2.34 0.56
CA ILE A 110 -11.71 2.36 1.98
C ILE A 110 -10.33 1.71 2.13
N GLY A 111 -10.12 0.56 1.51
CA GLY A 111 -8.87 -0.16 1.66
C GLY A 111 -7.68 0.48 0.96
N LEU A 112 -7.86 1.12 -0.19
CA LEU A 112 -6.81 1.94 -0.77
C LEU A 112 -6.50 3.16 0.12
N PHE A 113 -7.53 3.82 0.66
CA PHE A 113 -7.35 5.02 1.46
C PHE A 113 -6.53 4.73 2.74
N PHE A 114 -6.91 3.68 3.48
CA PHE A 114 -6.19 3.28 4.69
C PHE A 114 -4.83 2.62 4.39
N GLY A 115 -4.75 1.79 3.34
CA GLY A 115 -3.48 1.13 2.95
C GLY A 115 -2.43 2.09 2.40
N THR A 116 -2.85 3.13 1.67
CA THR A 116 -1.97 4.21 1.18
C THR A 116 -1.50 5.07 2.35
N TYR A 117 -2.39 5.41 3.28
CA TYR A 117 -2.02 6.19 4.47
C TYR A 117 -1.01 5.45 5.35
N SER A 118 -1.22 4.16 5.60
CA SER A 118 -0.34 3.35 6.45
C SER A 118 1.03 3.06 5.80
N SER A 119 1.06 2.72 4.51
CA SER A 119 2.33 2.49 3.80
C SER A 119 3.22 3.73 3.77
N ILE A 120 2.63 4.93 3.76
CA ILE A 120 3.38 6.20 3.67
C ILE A 120 3.75 6.75 5.05
N PHE A 121 2.85 6.68 6.04
CA PHE A 121 3.05 7.31 7.34
C PHE A 121 3.52 6.36 8.45
N ILE A 122 3.29 5.06 8.33
CA ILE A 122 3.57 4.07 9.40
C ILE A 122 4.70 3.12 9.00
N ALA A 123 4.86 2.80 7.72
CA ALA A 123 5.91 1.89 7.24
C ALA A 123 7.23 2.57 6.85
N SER A 124 7.26 3.91 6.73
CA SER A 124 8.46 4.72 6.42
C SER A 124 9.19 5.19 7.66
#